data_AF-Q7MKE2-F1
#
_entry.id   AF-Q7MKE2-F1
#
_cell.length_a   1.000
_cell.length_b   1.000
_cell.length_c   1.000
_cell.angle_alpha   90.00
_cell.angle_beta   90.00
_cell.angle_gamma   90.00
#
_symmetry.space_group_name_H-M   'P 1'
#
loop_
_entity.id
_entity.type
_entity.pdbx_description
1 polymer ?
#
loop_
_entity_poly.entity_id
_entity_poly.type
_entity_poly.pdbx_seq_one_letter_code
_entity_poly.pdbx_strand_id
1 'polypeptide(L)'
;MFMTLKKTLGIPDSHELKQTSFRQKGTMAQNEYWEYDELDENGQLVARIERWDCTSLNSLTTDAGFRKYSLDGKLIAEGKY
;
A
#
# COMPACT_ATOMS: atom_id res chain seq x y z
N MET A 1 -8.33 7.53 17.20
CA MET A 1 -8.09 6.09 16.98
C MET A 1 -7.17 5.99 15.78
N PHE A 2 -5.89 5.66 15.96
CA PHE A 2 -4.99 5.47 14.82
C PHE A 2 -5.35 4.15 14.13
N MET A 3 -5.75 4.18 12.87
CA MET A 3 -5.89 2.95 12.08
C MET A 3 -4.50 2.39 11.79
N THR A 4 -4.30 1.10 12.00
CA THR A 4 -3.06 0.42 11.61
C THR A 4 -2.99 0.28 10.10
N LEU A 5 -1.80 0.29 9.52
CA LEU A 5 -1.61 0.13 8.07
C LEU A 5 -2.32 -1.13 7.53
N LYS A 6 -2.26 -2.25 8.28
CA LYS A 6 -2.99 -3.48 7.94
C LYS A 6 -4.50 -3.24 7.76
N LYS A 7 -5.13 -2.48 8.66
CA LYS A 7 -6.56 -2.15 8.55
C LYS A 7 -6.85 -1.27 7.34
N THR A 8 -6.01 -0.28 7.06
CA THR A 8 -6.14 0.57 5.87
C THR A 8 -6.07 -0.26 4.57
N LEU A 9 -5.19 -1.27 4.54
CA LEU A 9 -4.97 -2.13 3.38
C LEU A 9 -5.90 -3.35 3.33
N GLY A 10 -6.83 -3.50 4.29
CA GLY A 10 -7.75 -4.64 4.34
C GLY A 10 -7.06 -5.98 4.61
N ILE A 11 -5.99 -5.99 5.40
CA ILE A 11 -5.20 -7.17 5.74
C ILE A 11 -5.69 -7.75 7.08
N PRO A 12 -6.02 -9.06 7.15
CA PRO A 12 -6.37 -9.72 8.40
C PRO A 12 -5.26 -9.58 9.45
N ASP A 13 -5.64 -9.52 10.72
CA ASP A 13 -4.65 -9.38 11.80
C ASP A 13 -3.71 -10.60 11.90
N SER A 14 -4.19 -11.78 11.51
CA SER A 14 -3.42 -13.02 11.47
C SER A 14 -2.41 -13.10 10.32
N HIS A 15 -2.57 -12.27 9.29
CA HIS A 15 -1.65 -12.20 8.15
C HIS A 15 -0.48 -11.26 8.45
N GLU A 16 0.69 -11.54 7.88
CA GLU A 16 1.86 -10.66 7.94
C GLU A 16 1.85 -9.67 6.76
N LEU A 17 2.25 -8.43 7.01
CA LEU A 17 2.48 -7.44 5.97
C LEU A 17 3.97 -7.11 5.93
N LYS A 18 4.64 -7.50 4.85
CA LYS A 18 6.07 -7.33 4.69
C LYS A 18 6.37 -6.31 3.60
N GLN A 19 7.04 -5.21 3.94
CA GLN A 19 7.47 -4.24 2.95
C GLN A 19 8.60 -4.82 2.09
N THR A 20 8.44 -4.77 0.78
CA THR A 20 9.41 -5.28 -0.20
C THR A 20 10.12 -4.16 -0.94
N SER A 21 9.45 -3.01 -1.12
CA SER A 21 10.02 -1.86 -1.83
C SER A 21 9.55 -0.54 -1.23
N PHE A 22 10.40 0.48 -1.35
CA PHE A 22 10.05 1.87 -1.09
C PHE A 22 10.75 2.76 -2.11
N ARG A 23 9.99 3.70 -2.67
CA ARG A 23 10.50 4.69 -3.61
C ARG A 23 9.91 6.06 -3.31
N GLN A 24 10.78 7.05 -3.21
CA GLN A 24 10.41 8.46 -3.10
C GLN A 24 10.88 9.24 -4.33
N LYS A 25 10.07 10.20 -4.78
CA LYS A 25 10.43 11.17 -5.82
C LYS A 25 10.12 12.59 -5.32
N GLY A 26 11.12 13.47 -5.35
CA GLY A 26 11.02 14.85 -4.87
C GLY A 26 11.68 15.84 -5.83
N THR A 27 10.88 16.74 -6.40
CA THR A 27 11.38 18.00 -7.03
C THR A 27 10.27 19.04 -7.18
N MET A 28 9.04 18.64 -7.50
CA MET A 28 7.84 19.51 -7.51
C MET A 28 6.60 18.90 -6.83
N ALA A 29 6.72 17.67 -6.35
CA ALA A 29 5.74 16.96 -5.53
C ALA A 29 6.50 16.09 -4.53
N GLN A 30 5.87 15.74 -3.41
CA GLN A 30 6.34 14.69 -2.53
C GLN A 30 5.55 13.43 -2.86
N ASN A 31 6.14 12.56 -3.68
CA ASN A 31 5.51 11.31 -4.06
C ASN A 31 6.26 10.15 -3.43
N GLU A 32 5.53 9.36 -2.68
CA GLU A 32 6.03 8.18 -1.99
C GLU A 32 5.24 6.97 -2.48
N TYR A 33 5.96 5.89 -2.74
CA TYR A 33 5.42 4.63 -3.22
C TYR A 33 6.02 3.51 -2.38
N TRP A 34 5.17 2.58 -1.96
CA TRP A 34 5.57 1.38 -1.22
C TRP A 34 4.99 0.15 -1.91
N GLU A 35 5.73 -0.95 -1.82
CA GLU A 35 5.24 -2.27 -2.18
C GLU A 35 5.31 -3.17 -0.95
N TYR A 36 4.28 -4.00 -0.80
CA TYR A 36 4.19 -4.97 0.28
C TYR A 36 3.76 -6.34 -0.24
N ASP A 37 4.26 -7.36 0.43
CA ASP A 37 3.79 -8.73 0.35
C ASP A 37 2.85 -8.99 1.55
N GLU A 38 1.69 -9.57 1.28
CA GLU A 38 0.82 -10.15 2.31
C GLU A 38 1.12 -11.63 2.43
N LEU A 39 1.50 -12.07 3.62
CA LEU A 39 1.72 -13.47 3.94
C LEU A 39 0.59 -14.00 4.82
N ASP A 40 0.10 -15.20 4.54
CA ASP A 40 -0.87 -15.86 5.40
C ASP A 40 -0.25 -16.31 6.74
N GLU A 41 -1.05 -16.96 7.59
CA GLU A 41 -0.64 -17.47 8.91
C GLU A 41 0.50 -18.50 8.84
N ASN A 42 0.72 -19.09 7.68
CA ASN A 42 1.77 -20.07 7.41
C ASN A 42 3.00 -19.44 6.74
N GLY A 43 3.01 -18.12 6.52
CA GLY A 43 4.07 -17.40 5.83
C GLY A 43 4.04 -17.55 4.30
N GLN A 44 2.94 -18.02 3.71
CA GLN A 44 2.77 -18.12 2.26
C GLN A 44 2.32 -16.78 1.68
N LEU A 45 2.95 -16.36 0.59
CA LEU A 45 2.54 -15.16 -0.14
C LEU A 45 1.15 -15.36 -0.72
N VAL A 46 0.20 -14.48 -0.38
CA VAL A 46 -1.19 -14.53 -0.87
C VAL A 46 -1.56 -13.33 -1.74
N ALA A 47 -0.90 -12.18 -1.56
CA ALA A 47 -1.16 -10.99 -2.36
C ALA A 47 0.05 -10.04 -2.38
N ARG A 48 0.06 -9.15 -3.38
CA ARG A 48 0.98 -8.01 -3.47
C ARG A 48 0.20 -6.72 -3.40
N ILE A 49 0.74 -5.72 -2.71
CA ILE A 49 0.07 -4.46 -2.47
C ILE A 49 0.98 -3.32 -2.90
N GLU A 50 0.46 -2.44 -3.74
CA GLU A 50 1.05 -1.16 -4.08
C GLU A 50 0.34 -0.07 -3.28
N ARG A 51 1.09 0.80 -2.61
CA ARG A 51 0.58 1.96 -1.89
C ARG A 51 1.27 3.22 -2.42
N TRP A 52 0.52 4.30 -2.55
CA TRP A 52 1.07 5.60 -2.92
C TRP A 52 0.52 6.69 -2.01
N ASP A 53 1.38 7.67 -1.70
CA ASP A 53 0.99 8.95 -1.13
C ASP A 53 1.65 10.04 -2.00
N CYS A 54 0.85 10.80 -2.74
CA CYS A 54 1.32 11.83 -3.66
C CYS A 54 0.81 13.20 -3.21
N THR A 55 1.69 14.02 -2.65
CA THR A 55 1.36 15.37 -2.19
C THR A 55 1.82 16.42 -3.19
N SER A 56 0.86 17.16 -3.74
CA SER A 56 1.10 18.31 -4.60
C SER A 56 1.55 19.51 -3.77
N LEU A 57 2.72 20.08 -4.10
CA LEU A 57 3.20 21.30 -3.43
C LEU A 57 2.44 22.55 -3.87
N ASN A 58 1.77 22.52 -5.03
CA ASN A 58 1.03 23.66 -5.57
C ASN A 58 -0.36 23.82 -4.92
N SER A 59 -1.04 22.71 -4.67
CA SER A 59 -2.40 22.69 -4.12
C SER A 59 -2.47 22.25 -2.66
N LEU A 60 -1.35 21.75 -2.12
CA LEU A 60 -1.26 21.11 -0.79
C LEU A 60 -2.27 19.96 -0.61
N THR A 61 -2.69 19.34 -1.72
CA THR A 61 -3.59 18.19 -1.74
C THR A 61 -2.78 16.91 -1.85
N THR A 62 -3.16 15.91 -1.06
CA THR A 62 -2.59 14.56 -1.11
C THR A 62 -3.57 13.63 -1.83
N ASP A 63 -3.09 12.93 -2.86
CA ASP A 63 -3.76 11.75 -3.42
C ASP A 63 -3.05 10.52 -2.86
N ALA A 64 -3.74 9.80 -1.98
CA ALA A 64 -3.22 8.61 -1.34
C ALA A 64 -4.17 7.43 -1.53
N GLY A 65 -3.60 6.23 -1.58
CA GLY A 65 -4.36 5.02 -1.78
C GLY A 65 -3.50 3.78 -1.92
N PHE A 66 -4.18 2.68 -2.23
CA PHE A 66 -3.55 1.40 -2.46
C PHE A 66 -4.28 0.58 -3.52
N ARG A 67 -3.55 -0.37 -4.09
CA ARG A 67 -4.05 -1.45 -4.93
C ARG A 67 -3.47 -2.76 -4.46
N LYS A 68 -4.30 -3.79 -4.42
CA LYS A 68 -3.97 -5.13 -3.98
C LYS A 68 -4.22 -6.10 -5.12
N TYR A 69 -3.23 -6.92 -5.42
CA TYR A 69 -3.23 -7.86 -6.52
C TYR A 69 -3.08 -9.28 -6.01
N SER A 70 -3.77 -10.23 -6.65
CA SER A 70 -3.51 -11.65 -6.47
C SER A 70 -2.14 -12.03 -7.06
N LEU A 71 -1.67 -13.23 -6.76
CA LEU A 71 -0.41 -13.77 -7.31
C LEU A 71 -0.39 -13.85 -8.84
N ASP A 72 -1.58 -13.98 -9.44
CA ASP A 72 -1.78 -14.02 -10.90
C ASP A 72 -1.78 -12.60 -11.52
N GLY A 73 -1.59 -11.55 -10.70
CA GLY A 73 -1.59 -10.16 -11.13
C GLY A 73 -2.98 -9.54 -11.29
N LYS A 74 -4.05 -10.19 -10.82
CA LYS A 74 -5.41 -9.62 -10.89
C LYS A 74 -5.64 -8.65 -9.74
N LEU A 75 -6.18 -7.47 -10.01
CA LEU A 75 -6.62 -6.54 -8.97
C LEU A 75 -7.78 -7.16 -8.17
N ILE A 76 -7.61 -7.28 -6.86
CA ILE A 76 -8.61 -7.88 -5.94
C ILE A 76 -9.14 -6.89 -4.91
N ALA A 77 -8.43 -5.78 -4.65
CA ALA A 77 -8.93 -4.67 -3.86
C ALA A 77 -8.21 -3.37 -4.23
N GLU A 78 -8.87 -2.24 -4.04
CA GLU A 78 -8.27 -0.91 -4.10
C GLU A 78 -8.99 0.03 -3.14
N GLY A 79 -8.33 1.11 -2.74
CA GLY A 79 -8.91 2.11 -1.86
C GLY A 79 -8.14 3.42 -1.89
N LYS A 80 -8.83 4.51 -1.54
CA LYS A 80 -8.26 5.84 -1.31
C LYS A 80 -8.52 6.26 0.14
N TYR A 81 -7.62 7.06 0.71
CA TYR A 81 -7.74 7.58 2.07
C TYR A 81 -7.10 8.95 2.21
#